data_AF-A0A7C5TZR1-F1
#
_entry.id   AF-A0A7C5TZR1-F1
#
_cell.length_a   1.000
_cell.length_b   1.000
_cell.length_c   1.000
_cell.angle_alpha   90.00
_cell.angle_beta   90.00
_cell.angle_gamma   90.00
#
_symmetry.space_group_name_H-M   'P 1'
#
loop_
_entity.id
_entity.type
_entity.pdbx_description
1 polymer ?
#
loop_
_entity_poly.entity_id
_entity_poly.type
_entity_poly.pdbx_seq_one_letter_code
_entity_poly.pdbx_strand_id
1 'polypeptide(L)'
;MTREVNRRNEEYLVSLIQKLLAEPSTYFSNGYLNSEGWKVLLVIRRLVIRNKPYLARRIKSINHQSSYEEVVRVLTSLLKSEFNEECEYSCYS
;
A
#
# COMPACT_ATOMS: atom_id res chain seq x y z
N MET A 1 -18.88 -11.11 -0.92
CA MET A 1 -18.55 -9.68 -0.74
C MET A 1 -19.13 -8.91 -1.91
N THR A 2 -19.92 -7.87 -1.67
CA THR A 2 -20.52 -7.01 -2.71
C THR A 2 -19.45 -6.09 -3.31
N ARG A 3 -19.57 -5.75 -4.61
CA ARG A 3 -18.62 -4.87 -5.34
C ARG A 3 -18.35 -3.54 -4.61
N GLU A 4 -19.37 -3.01 -3.95
CA GLU A 4 -19.31 -1.75 -3.22
C GLU A 4 -18.40 -1.80 -1.96
N VAL A 5 -18.32 -2.95 -1.29
CA VAL A 5 -17.45 -3.14 -0.13
C VAL A 5 -15.98 -3.18 -0.56
N ASN A 6 -15.69 -3.77 -1.73
CA ASN A 6 -14.34 -3.79 -2.28
C ASN A 6 -13.87 -2.38 -2.65
N ARG A 7 -14.73 -1.59 -3.31
CA ARG A 7 -14.44 -0.20 -3.68
C ARG A 7 -14.08 0.65 -2.46
N ARG A 8 -14.87 0.57 -1.38
CA ARG A 8 -14.58 1.28 -0.13
C ARG A 8 -13.26 0.84 0.53
N ASN A 9 -12.94 -0.45 0.45
CA ASN A 9 -11.66 -0.96 0.97
C ASN A 9 -10.46 -0.46 0.17
N GLU A 10 -10.62 -0.28 -1.15
CA GLU A 10 -9.58 0.26 -2.03
C GLU A 10 -9.34 1.75 -1.78
N GLU A 11 -10.41 2.56 -1.71
CA GLU A 11 -10.33 3.97 -1.32
C GLU A 11 -9.64 4.12 0.06
N TYR A 12 -10.01 3.25 1.01
CA TYR A 12 -9.39 3.25 2.33
C TYR A 12 -7.92 2.82 2.29
N LEU A 13 -7.56 1.82 1.47
CA LEU A 13 -6.17 1.42 1.26
C LEU A 13 -5.33 2.58 0.72
N VAL A 14 -5.82 3.27 -0.32
CA VAL A 14 -5.14 4.42 -0.93
C VAL A 14 -4.93 5.54 0.10
N SER A 15 -5.96 5.88 0.87
CA SER A 15 -5.85 6.93 1.89
C SER A 15 -4.84 6.57 3.01
N LEU A 16 -4.77 5.30 3.43
CA LEU A 16 -3.76 4.86 4.40
C LEU A 16 -2.34 4.96 3.84
N ILE A 17 -2.13 4.56 2.59
CA ILE A 17 -0.82 4.67 1.94
C ILE A 17 -0.42 6.14 1.82
N GLN A 18 -1.33 6.99 1.33
CA GLN A 18 -1.08 8.43 1.23
C GLN A 18 -0.76 9.05 2.58
N LYS A 19 -1.51 8.71 3.63
CA LYS A 19 -1.26 9.20 4.99
C LYS A 19 0.14 8.83 5.49
N LEU A 20 0.55 7.56 5.30
CA LEU A 20 1.86 7.09 5.72
C LEU A 20 3.00 7.79 4.97
N LEU A 21 2.81 8.10 3.68
CA LEU A 21 3.80 8.79 2.85
C LEU A 21 3.82 10.32 3.05
N ALA A 22 2.69 10.93 3.39
CA ALA A 22 2.55 12.38 3.55
C ALA A 22 3.11 12.91 4.88
N GLU A 23 3.15 12.07 5.92
CA GLU A 23 3.64 12.45 7.26
C GLU A 23 4.84 11.59 7.71
N PRO A 24 6.02 11.68 7.06
CA PRO A 24 7.16 10.85 7.43
C PRO A 24 7.60 11.02 8.89
N SER A 25 7.53 12.23 9.45
CA SER A 25 7.88 12.52 10.84
C SER A 25 6.97 11.83 11.86
N THR A 26 5.73 11.54 11.49
CA THR A 26 4.75 10.85 12.36
C THR A 26 4.99 9.33 12.36
N TYR A 27 5.37 8.76 11.21
CA TYR A 27 5.37 7.31 11.01
C TYR A 27 6.77 6.68 10.93
N PHE A 28 7.81 7.48 10.77
CA PHE A 28 9.18 7.03 10.69
C PHE A 28 10.03 7.66 11.79
N SER A 29 10.98 6.89 12.30
CA SER A 29 12.00 7.34 13.25
C SER A 29 13.32 6.70 12.85
N ASN A 30 14.38 7.50 12.82
CA ASN A 30 15.73 7.07 12.42
C ASN A 30 15.78 6.36 11.05
N GLY A 31 14.92 6.76 10.11
CA GLY A 31 14.85 6.17 8.76
C GLY A 31 14.09 4.84 8.67
N TYR A 32 13.43 4.40 9.74
CA TYR A 32 12.63 3.17 9.78
C TYR A 32 11.21 3.44 10.27
N LEU A 33 10.27 2.53 10.00
CA LEU A 33 8.92 2.62 10.56
C LEU A 33 8.96 2.53 12.09
N ASN A 34 8.34 3.51 12.74
CA ASN A 34 8.10 3.48 14.19
C ASN A 34 6.87 2.61 14.51
N SER A 35 6.50 2.51 15.79
CA SER A 35 5.37 1.68 16.23
C SER A 35 4.03 2.08 15.57
N GLU A 36 3.78 3.37 15.34
CA GLU A 36 2.57 3.85 14.66
C GLU A 36 2.61 3.54 13.16
N GLY A 37 3.76 3.74 12.52
CA GLY A 37 3.98 3.37 11.12
C GLY A 37 3.74 1.87 10.88
N TRP A 38 4.22 1.02 11.80
CA TRP A 38 3.97 -0.43 11.76
C TRP A 38 2.49 -0.79 11.86
N LYS A 39 1.74 -0.12 12.74
CA LYS A 39 0.28 -0.34 12.85
C LYS A 39 -0.42 -0.04 11.54
N VAL A 40 -0.12 1.10 10.93
CA VAL A 40 -0.69 1.50 9.63
C VAL A 40 -0.29 0.51 8.54
N LEU A 41 0.99 0.13 8.47
CA LEU A 41 1.48 -0.84 7.49
C LEU A 41 0.80 -2.21 7.63
N LEU A 42 0.55 -2.68 8.85
CA LEU A 42 -0.16 -3.94 9.06
C LEU A 42 -1.59 -3.91 8.54
N VAL A 43 -2.28 -2.77 8.69
CA VAL A 43 -3.63 -2.58 8.11
C VAL A 43 -3.55 -2.60 6.59
N ILE A 44 -2.61 -1.84 5.99
CA ILE A 44 -2.33 -1.85 4.54
C ILE A 44 -2.09 -3.29 4.06
N ARG A 45 -1.21 -4.04 4.74
CA ARG A 45 -0.86 -5.42 4.39
C ARG A 45 -2.07 -6.35 4.38
N ARG A 46 -2.95 -6.25 5.39
CA ARG A 46 -4.19 -7.05 5.46
C ARG A 46 -5.13 -6.70 4.30
N LEU A 47 -5.31 -5.41 4.00
CA LEU A 47 -6.15 -4.95 2.91
C LEU A 47 -5.62 -5.39 1.54
N VAL A 48 -4.31 -5.26 1.31
CA VAL A 48 -3.67 -5.73 0.07
C VAL A 48 -3.82 -7.23 -0.09
N ILE A 49 -3.53 -8.03 0.93
CA ILE A 49 -3.64 -9.50 0.83
C ILE A 49 -5.10 -9.93 0.56
N ARG A 50 -6.06 -9.23 1.17
CA ARG A 50 -7.49 -9.56 1.03
C ARG A 50 -8.04 -9.19 -0.35
N ASN A 51 -7.74 -7.99 -0.84
CA ASN A 51 -8.34 -7.46 -2.07
C ASN A 51 -7.48 -7.75 -3.30
N LYS A 52 -6.16 -7.79 -3.15
CA LYS A 52 -5.16 -7.93 -4.24
C LYS A 52 -4.06 -8.94 -3.88
N PRO A 53 -4.41 -10.24 -3.77
CA PRO A 53 -3.47 -11.28 -3.34
C PRO A 53 -2.23 -11.42 -4.25
N TYR A 54 -2.32 -11.02 -5.53
CA TYR A 54 -1.18 -10.99 -6.45
C TYR A 54 -0.10 -9.98 -6.03
N LEU A 55 -0.46 -8.92 -5.30
CA LEU A 55 0.48 -7.95 -4.72
C LEU A 55 0.99 -8.36 -3.34
N ALA A 56 0.49 -9.44 -2.75
CA ALA A 56 0.83 -9.88 -1.40
C ALA A 56 2.33 -10.06 -1.19
N ARG A 57 3.06 -10.59 -2.17
CA ARG A 57 4.52 -10.78 -2.09
C ARG A 57 5.24 -9.44 -1.96
N ARG A 58 4.80 -8.40 -2.68
CA ARG A 58 5.40 -7.07 -2.66
C ARG A 58 5.22 -6.40 -1.30
N ILE A 59 4.00 -6.35 -0.78
CA ILE A 59 3.79 -5.77 0.55
C ILE A 59 4.44 -6.62 1.66
N LYS A 60 4.63 -7.92 1.43
CA LYS A 60 5.31 -8.79 2.39
C LYS A 60 6.81 -8.57 2.47
N SER A 61 7.46 -8.01 1.44
CA SER A 61 8.90 -7.77 1.46
C SER A 61 9.30 -6.68 2.47
N ILE A 62 8.37 -5.78 2.84
CA ILE A 62 8.60 -4.81 3.91
C ILE A 62 8.67 -5.54 5.24
N ASN A 63 9.80 -5.36 5.94
CA ASN A 63 10.11 -5.97 7.22
C ASN A 63 10.72 -4.94 8.19
N HIS A 64 11.04 -5.33 9.42
CA HIS A 64 11.55 -4.43 10.46
C HIS A 64 12.86 -3.70 10.10
N GLN A 65 13.62 -4.22 9.13
CA GLN A 65 14.86 -3.62 8.66
C GLN A 65 14.67 -2.77 7.41
N SER A 66 13.45 -2.68 6.87
CA SER A 66 13.21 -1.91 5.65
C SER A 66 13.37 -0.42 5.90
N SER A 67 14.20 0.22 5.08
CA SER A 67 14.42 1.67 5.17
C SER A 67 13.19 2.44 4.68
N TYR A 68 13.13 3.72 5.03
CA TYR A 68 12.15 4.67 4.53
C TYR A 68 12.03 4.59 3.00
N GLU A 69 13.14 4.63 2.27
CA GLU A 69 13.16 4.59 0.81
C GLU A 69 12.58 3.27 0.27
N GLU A 70 12.89 2.14 0.92
CA GLU A 70 12.34 0.85 0.53
C GLU A 70 10.83 0.77 0.73
N VAL A 71 10.35 1.26 1.88
CA VAL A 71 8.93 1.35 2.21
C VAL A 71 8.21 2.24 1.20
N VAL A 72 8.72 3.44 0.95
CA VAL A 72 8.15 4.40 -0.02
C VAL A 72 8.11 3.79 -1.41
N ARG A 73 9.19 3.15 -1.85
CA ARG A 73 9.28 2.50 -3.16
C ARG A 73 8.20 1.42 -3.33
N VAL A 74 8.05 0.54 -2.34
CA VAL A 74 7.05 -0.52 -2.40
C VAL A 74 5.64 0.07 -2.40
N LEU A 75 5.33 0.98 -1.48
CA LEU A 75 4.00 1.59 -1.36
C LEU A 75 3.61 2.41 -2.60
N THR A 76 4.55 3.16 -3.17
CA THR A 76 4.34 3.90 -4.43
C THR A 76 4.10 2.94 -5.59
N SER A 77 4.81 1.81 -5.63
CA SER A 77 4.57 0.78 -6.66
C SER A 77 3.18 0.15 -6.54
N LEU A 78 2.66 -0.01 -5.33
CA LEU A 78 1.30 -0.53 -5.10
C LEU A 78 0.25 0.45 -5.62
N LEU A 79 0.42 1.76 -5.35
CA LEU A 79 -0.45 2.78 -5.93
C LEU A 79 -0.40 2.76 -7.46
N LYS A 80 0.78 2.68 -8.07
CA LYS A 80 0.90 2.61 -9.53
C LYS A 80 0.22 1.38 -10.14
N SER A 81 0.26 0.22 -9.46
CA SER A 81 -0.47 -0.96 -9.94
C SER A 81 -1.99 -0.78 -9.91
N GLU A 82 -2.54 0.02 -9.00
CA GLU A 82 -3.97 0.38 -9.02
C GLU A 82 -4.33 1.19 -10.28
N PHE A 83 -3.52 2.20 -10.61
CA PHE A 83 -3.80 3.11 -11.73
C PHE A 83 -3.46 2.52 -13.10
N ASN A 84 -2.60 1.51 -13.18
CA ASN A 84 -2.25 0.87 -14.45
C ASN A 84 -3.28 -0.15 -14.93
N GLU A 85 -4.15 -0.66 -14.05
CA GLU A 85 -5.27 -1.54 -14.45
C GLU A 85 -6.34 -0.79 -15.27
N GLU A 86 -6.39 0.54 -15.20
CA GLU A 86 -7.22 1.36 -16.11
C GLU A 86 -6.62 1.48 -17.53
N CYS A 87 -5.33 1.20 -17.72
CA CYS A 87 -4.64 1.34 -19.02
C CYS A 87 -4.54 0.05 -19.84
N GLU A 88 -4.67 -1.14 -19.23
CA GLU A 88 -4.50 -2.41 -19.95
C GLU A 88 -5.74 -2.87 -20.76
N TYR A 89 -6.87 -2.16 -20.68
CA TYR A 89 -8.07 -2.46 -21.48
C TYR A 89 -8.28 -1.56 -22.70
N SER A 90 -7.32 -0.69 -23.06
CA SER A 90 -7.41 0.17 -24.26
C SER A 90 -6.68 -0.38 -25.50
N CYS A 91 -5.95 -1.48 -25.41
CA CYS A 91 -5.15 -2.00 -26.54
C CYS A 91 -5.75 -3.25 -27.22
N TYR A 92 -7.02 -3.56 -26.96
CA TYR A 92 -7.82 -4.44 -27.83
C TYR A 92 -8.91 -3.61 -28.50
N SER A 93 -8.52 -2.84 -29.51
CA SER A 93 -9.41 -2.28 -30.53
C SER A 93 -8.75 -2.45 -31.88
#